data_AF-A0A822Y8M9-F1
#
_entry.id   AF-A0A822Y8M9-F1
#
_cell.length_a   1.000
_cell.length_b   1.000
_cell.length_c   1.000
_cell.angle_alpha   90.00
_cell.angle_beta   90.00
_cell.angle_gamma   90.00
#
_symmetry.space_group_name_H-M   'P 1'
#
loop_
_entity.id
_entity.type
_entity.pdbx_description
1 polymer ?
#
loop_
_entity_poly.entity_id
_entity_poly.type
_entity_poly.pdbx_seq_one_letter_code
_entity_poly.pdbx_strand_id
1 'polypeptide(L)'
;MARIKVHELRGKPKAELLNQLNDLKAELALLRVAKVTGGAPNKLSKIKVVRAIRKRLTAYQASLKTEREQKRERYFPMRKYAIKV
;
A
#
# COMPACT_ATOMS: atom_id res chain seq x y z
N MET A 1 -0.59 16.12 5.90
CA MET A 1 -0.62 15.05 4.90
C MET A 1 -2.07 14.69 4.66
N ALA A 2 -2.55 14.82 3.43
CA ALA A 2 -3.90 14.37 3.10
C ALA A 2 -3.99 12.85 3.27
N ARG A 3 -5.16 12.34 3.66
CA ARG A 3 -5.40 10.90 3.81
C ARG A 3 -5.32 10.25 2.43
N ILE A 4 -4.26 9.50 2.16
CA ILE A 4 -4.10 8.76 0.90
C ILE A 4 -5.24 7.75 0.78
N LYS A 5 -6.04 7.87 -0.29
CA LYS A 5 -7.14 6.94 -0.55
C LYS A 5 -6.66 5.82 -1.46
N VAL A 6 -7.15 4.61 -1.21
CA VAL A 6 -6.69 3.42 -1.93
C VAL A 6 -7.07 3.47 -3.42
N HIS A 7 -8.22 4.06 -3.77
CA HIS A 7 -8.64 4.18 -5.17
C HIS A 7 -7.72 5.09 -6.00
N GLU A 8 -7.12 6.12 -5.38
CA GLU A 8 -6.18 7.04 -6.04
C GLU A 8 -4.87 6.36 -6.43
N LEU A 9 -4.52 5.25 -5.77
CA LEU A 9 -3.29 4.50 -6.02
C LEU A 9 -3.45 3.44 -7.12
N ARG A 10 -4.68 3.11 -7.51
CA ARG A 10 -4.95 2.02 -8.48
C ARG A 10 -4.63 2.42 -9.92
N GLY A 11 -4.79 3.71 -10.27
CA GLY A 11 -4.55 4.22 -11.62
C GLY A 11 -3.11 4.70 -11.88
N LYS A 12 -2.23 4.64 -10.87
CA LYS A 12 -0.87 5.22 -10.98
C LYS A 12 0.13 4.21 -11.56
N PRO A 13 1.12 4.70 -12.34
CA PRO A 13 2.19 3.85 -12.83
C PRO A 13 3.12 3.40 -11.70
N LYS A 14 3.80 2.27 -11.92
CA LYS A 14 4.71 1.64 -10.95
C LYS A 14 5.77 2.59 -10.40
N ALA A 15 6.35 3.44 -11.26
CA ALA A 15 7.41 4.37 -10.88
C ALA A 15 6.92 5.38 -9.82
N GLU A 16 5.72 5.93 -10.00
CA GLU A 16 5.14 6.89 -9.05
C GLU A 16 4.86 6.24 -7.69
N LEU A 17 4.36 4.99 -7.68
CA LEU A 17 4.12 4.27 -6.43
C LEU A 17 5.42 4.00 -5.66
N LEU A 18 6.52 3.73 -6.36
CA LEU A 18 7.83 3.53 -5.75
C LEU A 18 8.42 4.84 -5.21
N ASN A 19 8.29 5.92 -5.97
CA ASN A 19 8.72 7.25 -5.52
C ASN A 19 7.95 7.68 -4.27
N GLN A 20 6.63 7.54 -4.29
CA GLN A 20 5.77 7.86 -3.15
C GLN A 20 6.13 7.02 -1.90
N LEU A 21 6.54 5.76 -2.08
CA LEU A 21 7.03 4.93 -0.98
C LEU A 21 8.37 5.44 -0.42
N ASN A 22 9.27 5.90 -1.27
CA ASN A 22 10.56 6.43 -0.85
C ASN A 22 10.40 7.76 -0.10
N ASP A 23 9.51 8.63 -0.56
CA ASP A 23 9.16 9.88 0.12
C ASP A 23 8.58 9.62 1.51
N LEU A 24 7.67 8.64 1.63
CA LEU A 24 7.11 8.22 2.92
C LEU A 24 8.15 7.65 3.87
N LYS A 25 9.19 6.97 3.35
CA LYS A 25 10.31 6.48 4.17
C LYS A 25 11.17 7.64 4.68
N ALA A 26 11.47 8.61 3.82
CA ALA A 26 12.24 9.81 4.19
C ALA A 26 11.49 10.64 5.23
N GLU A 27 10.19 10.89 5.03
CA GLU A 27 9.36 11.62 6.00
C GLU A 27 9.31 10.90 7.36
N LEU A 28 9.17 9.57 7.36
CA LEU A 28 9.18 8.79 8.60
C LEU A 28 10.52 8.89 9.35
N ALA A 29 11.65 8.93 8.62
CA ALA A 29 12.97 9.11 9.22
C ALA A 29 13.08 10.49 9.91
N LEU A 30 12.65 11.55 9.22
CA LEU A 30 12.63 12.90 9.79
C LEU A 30 11.73 13.01 11.03
N LEU A 31 10.54 12.40 11.00
CA LEU A 31 9.63 12.41 12.14
C LEU A 31 10.18 11.61 13.34
N ARG A 32 11.01 10.60 13.11
CA ARG A 32 11.68 9.87 14.21
C ARG A 32 12.74 10.73 14.89
N VAL A 33 13.53 11.49 14.14
CA VAL A 33 14.49 12.46 14.70
C VAL A 33 13.74 13.54 15.49
N ALA A 34 12.64 14.06 14.93
CA ALA A 34 11.77 15.03 15.61
C ALA A 34 11.19 14.47 16.93
N LYS A 35 10.93 13.16 17.02
CA LYS A 35 10.48 12.53 18.26
C LYS A 35 11.56 12.56 19.35
N VAL A 36 12.80 12.25 18.99
CA VAL A 36 13.93 12.20 19.94
C VAL A 36 14.28 13.59 20.44
N THR A 37 14.17 14.60 19.58
CA THR A 37 14.47 16.01 19.89
C THR A 37 13.32 16.75 20.59
N GLY A 38 12.26 16.06 21.03
CA GLY A 38 11.15 16.70 21.75
C GLY A 38 10.24 17.58 20.86
N GLY A 39 10.07 17.21 19.59
CA GLY A 39 9.31 17.98 18.62
C GLY A 39 7.80 18.07 18.90
N ALA A 40 7.15 19.02 18.22
CA ALA A 40 5.74 19.37 18.42
C ALA A 40 4.77 18.15 18.37
N PRO A 41 3.69 18.14 19.19
CA PRO A 41 2.71 17.04 19.24
C PRO A 41 2.12 16.64 17.88
N ASN A 42 1.90 17.61 17.00
CA ASN A 42 1.40 17.37 15.64
C ASN A 42 2.35 16.53 14.76
N LYS A 43 3.67 16.61 15.01
CA LYS A 43 4.65 15.76 14.33
C LYS A 43 4.64 14.35 14.92
N LEU A 44 4.45 14.22 16.24
CA LEU A 44 4.37 12.93 16.93
C LEU A 44 3.15 12.11 16.49
N SER A 45 1.98 12.74 16.34
CA SER A 45 0.75 12.07 15.88
C SER A 45 0.87 11.56 14.44
N LYS A 46 1.57 12.30 13.56
CA LYS A 46 1.84 11.92 12.16
C LYS A 46 2.68 10.64 12.03
N ILE A 47 3.54 10.33 13.01
CA ILE A 47 4.39 9.11 12.98
C ILE A 47 3.54 7.86 12.82
N LYS A 48 2.41 7.76 13.54
CA LYS A 48 1.52 6.59 13.49
C LYS A 48 0.90 6.44 12.10
N VAL A 49 0.46 7.55 11.50
CA VAL A 49 -0.18 7.59 10.19
C VAL A 49 0.80 7.19 9.09
N VAL A 50 1.97 7.84 9.02
CA VAL A 50 2.99 7.56 7.99
C VAL A 50 3.49 6.12 8.08
N ARG A 51 3.69 5.60 9.30
CA ARG A 51 4.08 4.19 9.52
C ARG A 51 3.04 3.21 8.98
N ALA A 52 1.75 3.48 9.19
CA ALA A 52 0.67 2.63 8.73
C ALA A 52 0.60 2.58 7.19
N ILE A 53 0.81 3.72 6.53
CA ILE A 53 0.80 3.81 5.06
C ILE A 53 2.00 3.05 4.48
N ARG A 54 3.21 3.24 5.02
CA ARG A 54 4.41 2.52 4.58
C ARG A 54 4.31 1.00 4.71
N LYS A 55 3.53 0.49 5.69
CA LYS A 55 3.36 -0.96 5.92
C LYS A 55 2.37 -1.62 4.95
N ARG A 56 1.52 -0.85 4.26
CA ARG A 56 0.54 -1.41 3.32
C ARG A 56 1.24 -1.87 2.05
N LEU A 57 0.78 -3.00 1.51
CA LEU A 57 1.18 -3.45 0.19
C LEU A 57 0.73 -2.42 -0.86
N THR A 58 1.59 -2.13 -1.84
CA THR A 58 1.17 -1.37 -3.01
C THR A 58 0.21 -2.19 -3.86
N ALA A 59 -0.58 -1.55 -4.72
CA ALA A 59 -1.51 -2.26 -5.62
C ALA A 59 -0.78 -3.32 -6.46
N TYR A 60 0.43 -3.01 -6.93
CA TYR A 60 1.29 -3.94 -7.64
C TYR A 60 1.69 -5.15 -6.78
N GLN A 61 2.19 -4.91 -5.57
CA GLN A 61 2.58 -6.00 -4.66
C GLN A 61 1.40 -6.89 -4.30
N ALA A 62 0.20 -6.32 -4.16
CA ALA A 62 -1.02 -7.08 -3.93
C ALA A 62 -1.49 -7.87 -5.17
N SER A 63 -1.16 -7.42 -6.38
CA SER A 63 -1.51 -8.13 -7.62
C SER A 63 -0.53 -9.25 -8.00
N LEU A 64 0.61 -9.35 -7.32
CA LEU A 64 1.58 -10.41 -7.59
C LEU A 64 1.02 -11.75 -7.15
N LYS A 65 0.87 -12.66 -8.10
CA LYS A 65 0.48 -14.06 -7.88
C LYS A 65 1.64 -14.98 -8.20
N THR A 66 1.75 -16.07 -7.46
CA THR A 66 2.75 -17.12 -7.76
C THR A 66 2.45 -17.78 -9.11
N GLU A 67 3.47 -18.31 -9.80
CA GLU A 67 3.23 -19.00 -11.08
C GLU A 67 2.26 -20.18 -10.94
N ARG A 68 2.33 -20.89 -9.80
CA ARG A 68 1.41 -21.99 -9.47
C ARG A 68 -0.03 -21.49 -9.40
N GLU A 69 -0.27 -20.36 -8.73
CA GLU A 69 -1.60 -19.77 -8.60
C GLU A 69 -2.13 -19.25 -9.93
N GLN A 70 -1.29 -18.60 -10.74
CA GLN A 70 -1.66 -18.15 -12.09
C GLN A 70 -2.07 -19.32 -12.98
N LYS A 71 -1.32 -20.43 -12.95
CA LYS A 71 -1.68 -21.66 -13.67
C LYS A 71 -3.02 -22.23 -13.18
N ARG A 72 -3.23 -22.28 -11.87
CA ARG A 72 -4.50 -22.77 -11.29
C ARG A 72 -5.69 -21.93 -11.77
N GLU A 73 -5.60 -20.61 -11.68
CA GLU A 73 -6.68 -19.70 -12.12
C GLU A 73 -6.94 -19.79 -13.63
N ARG A 74 -5.89 -19.97 -14.43
CA ARG A 74 -6.01 -20.17 -15.88
C ARG A 74 -6.70 -21.48 -16.24
N TYR A 75 -6.31 -22.58 -15.60
CA TYR A 75 -6.84 -23.91 -15.93
C TYR A 75 -8.22 -24.18 -15.33
N PHE A 76 -8.49 -23.67 -14.13
CA PHE A 76 -9.72 -23.92 -13.39
C PHE A 76 -10.37 -22.62 -12.92
N PRO A 77 -10.90 -21.81 -13.85
CA PRO A 77 -11.66 -20.63 -13.48
C PRO A 77 -12.98 -21.03 -12.82
N MET A 78 -13.42 -20.25 -11.83
CA MET A 78 -14.72 -20.43 -11.21
C MET A 78 -15.83 -20.16 -12.24
N ARG A 79 -16.57 -21.21 -12.62
CA ARG A 79 -17.64 -21.12 -13.62
C ARG A 79 -18.93 -20.67 -12.94
N LYS A 80 -19.65 -19.73 -13.55
CA LYS A 80 -20.98 -19.33 -13.13
C LYS A 80 -21.99 -20.33 -13.71
N TYR A 81 -22.68 -21.08 -12.86
CA TYR A 81 -23.75 -22.00 -13.25
C TYR A 81 -24.99 -21.75 -12.38
N ALA A 82 -26.16 -22.13 -12.92
CA ALA A 82 -27.42 -22.13 -12.21
C ALA A 82 -28.09 -23.47 -12.49
N ILE A 83 -28.67 -24.07 -11.44
CA ILE A 83 -29.47 -25.28 -11.56
C ILE A 83 -30.92 -24.83 -11.46
N LYS A 84 -31.70 -25.11 -12.50
CA LYS A 84 -33.15 -24.93 -12.45
C LYS A 84 -33.72 -26.18 -11.81
N VAL A 85 -34.39 -26.00 -10.68
CA VAL A 85 -35.24 -27.03 -10.06
C VAL A 85 -36.51 -27.16 -10.88
#